data_AF-X0X1Z1-F1
#
_entry.id   AF-X0X1Z1-F1
#
_cell.length_a   1.000
_cell.length_b   1.000
_cell.length_c   1.000
_cell.angle_alpha   90.00
_cell.angle_beta   90.00
_cell.angle_gamma   90.00
#
_symmetry.space_group_name_H-M   'P 1'
#
loop_
_entity.id
_entity.type
_entity.pdbx_description
1 polymer ?
#
loop_
_entity_poly.entity_id
_entity_poly.type
_entity_poly.pdbx_seq_one_letter_code
_entity_poly.pdbx_strand_id
1 'polypeptide(L)'
;MKKFAKVGENQITQAIVKDFSEKMLENMQTDCIIVGGGPSGLVAARELARDGFKVLIIESNNYLGGGFWIGGYLMNGVTFREPANEVLDELGIPYKKMEEGLYLADGPHACAKLIVAACEAGAKVLNMTKFDDPVLRE
;
A
#
# COMPACT_ATOMS: atom_id res chain seq x y z
N MET A 1 34.81 -8.88 -6.01
CA MET A 1 33.37 -8.74 -6.33
C MET A 1 32.71 -10.11 -6.15
N LYS A 2 31.71 -10.24 -5.27
CA LYS A 2 30.96 -11.51 -5.14
C LYS A 2 30.15 -11.71 -6.43
N LYS A 3 30.24 -12.90 -7.03
CA LYS A 3 29.39 -13.26 -8.18
C LYS A 3 28.03 -13.73 -7.66
N PHE A 4 26.97 -13.47 -8.43
CA PHE A 4 25.65 -14.03 -8.16
C PHE A 4 25.66 -15.57 -8.23
N ALA A 5 24.77 -16.20 -7.49
CA ALA A 5 24.55 -17.64 -7.59
C ALA A 5 24.02 -18.01 -8.99
N LYS A 6 24.31 -19.24 -9.45
CA LYS A 6 23.75 -19.75 -10.70
C LYS A 6 22.30 -20.20 -10.48
N VAL A 7 21.37 -19.55 -11.16
CA VAL A 7 19.93 -19.89 -11.16
C VAL A 7 19.44 -19.87 -12.61
N GLY A 8 18.69 -20.89 -13.04
CA GLY A 8 18.12 -20.98 -14.38
C GLY A 8 16.84 -20.16 -14.56
N GLU A 9 16.56 -19.73 -15.78
CA GLU A 9 15.37 -18.95 -16.15
C GLU A 9 14.06 -19.71 -15.86
N ASN A 10 14.09 -21.04 -15.99
CA ASN A 10 12.96 -21.90 -15.63
C ASN A 10 12.66 -21.87 -14.13
N GLN A 11 13.70 -21.86 -13.27
CA GLN A 11 13.55 -21.81 -11.82
C GLN A 11 12.98 -20.45 -11.37
N ILE A 12 13.40 -19.36 -12.02
CA ILE A 12 12.88 -18.01 -11.75
C ILE A 12 11.38 -17.96 -12.07
N THR A 13 11.00 -18.40 -13.27
CA THR A 13 9.59 -18.41 -13.69
C THR A 13 8.74 -19.30 -12.78
N GLN A 14 9.23 -20.49 -12.44
CA GLN A 14 8.54 -21.41 -11.53
C GLN A 14 8.32 -20.80 -10.15
N ALA A 15 9.30 -20.10 -9.59
CA ALA A 15 9.17 -19.44 -8.30
C ALA A 15 8.05 -18.39 -8.30
N ILE A 16 8.00 -17.55 -9.35
CA ILE A 16 6.98 -16.50 -9.49
C ILE A 16 5.57 -17.12 -9.63
N VAL A 17 5.41 -18.10 -10.53
CA VAL A 17 4.09 -18.71 -10.78
C VAL A 17 3.59 -19.46 -9.55
N LYS A 18 4.47 -20.16 -8.84
CA LYS A 18 4.11 -20.90 -7.63
C LYS A 18 3.64 -19.94 -6.52
N ASP A 19 4.43 -18.91 -6.21
CA ASP A 19 4.09 -17.91 -5.20
C ASP A 19 2.78 -17.18 -5.54
N PHE A 20 2.60 -16.77 -6.80
CA PHE A 20 1.35 -16.13 -7.22
C PHE A 20 0.14 -17.05 -7.08
N SER A 21 0.26 -18.31 -7.47
CA SER A 21 -0.83 -19.29 -7.37
C SER A 21 -1.21 -19.57 -5.92
N GLU A 22 -0.22 -19.73 -5.03
CA GLU A 22 -0.44 -19.91 -3.59
C GLU A 22 -1.15 -18.69 -2.99
N LYS A 23 -0.67 -17.48 -3.29
CA LYS A 23 -1.32 -16.23 -2.84
C LYS A 23 -2.74 -16.08 -3.37
N MET A 24 -3.00 -16.42 -4.63
CA MET A 24 -4.35 -16.35 -5.20
C MET A 24 -5.30 -17.28 -4.44
N LEU A 25 -4.88 -18.52 -4.14
CA LEU A 25 -5.67 -19.47 -3.37
C LEU A 25 -5.92 -19.01 -1.93
N GLU A 26 -4.90 -18.47 -1.25
CA GLU A 26 -5.04 -17.92 0.10
C GLU A 26 -6.06 -16.77 0.17
N ASN A 27 -6.08 -15.89 -0.84
CA ASN A 27 -6.93 -14.71 -0.87
C ASN A 27 -8.38 -14.98 -1.32
N MET A 28 -8.71 -16.22 -1.71
CA MET A 28 -10.10 -16.61 -2.04
C MET A 28 -11.05 -16.48 -0.84
N GLN A 29 -10.53 -16.45 0.39
CA GLN A 29 -11.27 -16.20 1.61
C GLN A 29 -10.60 -15.07 2.40
N THR A 30 -11.12 -13.86 2.24
CA THR A 30 -10.62 -12.63 2.84
C THR A 30 -11.76 -11.98 3.64
N ASP A 31 -11.44 -11.36 4.78
CA ASP A 31 -12.43 -10.70 5.64
C ASP A 31 -12.84 -9.33 5.08
N CYS A 32 -11.88 -8.60 4.49
CA CYS A 32 -12.11 -7.30 3.86
C CYS A 32 -11.35 -7.15 2.55
N ILE A 33 -12.06 -6.74 1.49
CA ILE A 33 -11.47 -6.33 0.21
C ILE A 33 -11.52 -4.81 0.11
N ILE A 34 -10.35 -4.19 -0.08
CA ILE A 34 -10.19 -2.76 -0.30
C ILE A 34 -9.92 -2.52 -1.78
N VAL A 35 -10.82 -1.79 -2.45
CA VAL A 35 -10.66 -1.44 -3.87
C VAL A 35 -9.97 -0.07 -3.96
N GLY A 36 -8.70 -0.08 -4.40
CA GLY A 36 -7.85 1.09 -4.54
C GLY A 36 -6.76 1.17 -3.46
N GLY A 37 -5.50 1.15 -3.90
CA GLY A 37 -4.30 1.28 -3.07
C GLY A 37 -3.85 2.72 -2.84
N GLY A 38 -4.77 3.69 -2.82
CA GLY A 38 -4.50 5.10 -2.52
C GLY A 38 -4.27 5.35 -1.01
N PRO A 39 -4.07 6.61 -0.58
CA PRO A 39 -3.75 6.92 0.81
C PRO A 39 -4.85 6.46 1.78
N SER A 40 -6.13 6.68 1.45
CA SER A 40 -7.25 6.23 2.28
C SER A 40 -7.35 4.70 2.35
N GLY A 41 -7.19 4.01 1.22
CA GLY A 41 -7.21 2.54 1.16
C GLY A 41 -6.06 1.92 1.93
N LEU A 42 -4.86 2.49 1.85
CA LEU A 42 -3.69 2.02 2.59
C LEU A 42 -3.82 2.25 4.11
N VAL A 43 -4.36 3.40 4.54
CA VAL A 43 -4.65 3.65 5.96
C VAL A 43 -5.69 2.64 6.47
N ALA A 44 -6.80 2.46 5.74
CA ALA A 44 -7.83 1.49 6.12
C ALA A 44 -7.27 0.05 6.18
N ALA A 45 -6.42 -0.33 5.21
CA ALA A 45 -5.80 -1.64 5.18
C ALA A 45 -4.87 -1.88 6.37
N ARG A 46 -4.06 -0.87 6.72
CA ARG A 46 -3.16 -0.91 7.88
C ARG A 46 -3.94 -1.15 9.17
N GLU A 47 -4.99 -0.37 9.43
CA GLU A 47 -5.76 -0.51 10.68
C GLU A 47 -6.49 -1.86 10.75
N LEU A 48 -7.19 -2.26 9.68
CA LEU A 48 -7.89 -3.54 9.66
C LEU A 48 -6.93 -4.73 9.80
N ALA A 49 -5.77 -4.69 9.15
CA ALA A 49 -4.79 -5.77 9.27
C ALA A 49 -4.16 -5.83 10.68
N ARG A 50 -3.94 -4.67 11.33
CA ARG A 50 -3.50 -4.60 12.74
C ARG A 50 -4.49 -5.21 13.71
N ASP A 51 -5.78 -5.05 13.44
CA ASP A 51 -6.86 -5.66 14.21
C ASP A 51 -7.02 -7.16 13.93
N GLY A 52 -6.18 -7.75 13.06
CA GLY A 52 -6.11 -9.18 12.80
C GLY A 52 -7.02 -9.67 11.68
N PHE A 53 -7.68 -8.77 10.93
CA PHE A 53 -8.47 -9.14 9.77
C PHE A 53 -7.56 -9.53 8.58
N LYS A 54 -8.00 -10.52 7.80
CA LYS A 54 -7.40 -10.79 6.48
C LYS A 54 -7.85 -9.71 5.52
N VAL A 55 -6.92 -8.87 5.09
CA VAL A 55 -7.19 -7.74 4.19
C VAL A 55 -6.50 -7.95 2.85
N LEU A 56 -7.27 -7.79 1.76
CA LEU A 56 -6.76 -7.75 0.40
C LEU A 56 -7.01 -6.39 -0.23
N ILE A 57 -5.95 -5.74 -0.71
CA ILE A 57 -6.03 -4.52 -1.51
C ILE A 57 -6.02 -4.92 -2.99
N ILE A 58 -7.03 -4.51 -3.74
CA ILE A 58 -7.07 -4.59 -5.20
C ILE A 58 -6.69 -3.23 -5.78
N GLU A 59 -5.63 -3.17 -6.58
CA GLU A 59 -5.15 -1.93 -7.21
C GLU A 59 -5.02 -2.09 -8.72
N SER A 60 -5.58 -1.12 -9.46
CA SER A 60 -5.57 -1.11 -10.92
C SER A 60 -4.20 -0.84 -11.54
N ASN A 61 -3.37 -0.02 -10.91
CA ASN A 61 -2.04 0.35 -11.37
C ASN A 61 -0.99 -0.71 -11.00
N ASN A 62 0.20 -0.61 -11.58
CA ASN A 62 1.35 -1.42 -11.16
C ASN A 62 1.99 -0.92 -9.85
N TYR A 63 1.62 0.26 -9.36
CA TYR A 63 2.12 0.87 -8.13
C TYR A 63 0.97 1.19 -7.16
N LEU A 64 1.31 1.24 -5.87
CA LEU A 64 0.42 1.72 -4.80
C LEU A 64 0.64 3.21 -4.55
N GLY A 65 -0.24 3.82 -3.76
CA GLY A 65 -0.19 5.21 -3.33
C GLY A 65 -1.16 6.12 -4.07
N GLY A 66 -1.64 5.73 -5.26
CA GLY A 66 -2.52 6.56 -6.07
C GLY A 66 -1.95 7.96 -6.27
N GLY A 67 -2.72 9.00 -5.96
CA GLY A 67 -2.27 10.41 -6.07
C GLY A 67 -1.35 10.89 -4.95
N PHE A 68 -1.01 10.07 -3.95
CA PHE A 68 -0.30 10.53 -2.75
C PHE A 68 1.17 10.91 -2.97
N TRP A 69 1.76 10.46 -4.09
CA TRP A 69 3.17 10.71 -4.42
C TRP A 69 3.52 12.20 -4.57
N ILE A 70 2.54 13.05 -4.86
CA ILE A 70 2.72 14.48 -5.11
C ILE A 70 1.56 15.29 -4.52
N GLY A 71 1.82 16.55 -4.19
CA GLY A 71 0.81 17.52 -3.87
C GLY A 71 0.25 18.23 -5.10
N GLY A 72 -0.26 19.44 -4.89
CA GLY A 72 -0.85 20.25 -5.95
C GLY A 72 0.15 20.61 -7.06
N TYR A 73 -0.32 20.62 -8.31
CA TYR A 73 0.45 21.07 -9.47
C TYR A 73 1.82 20.37 -9.63
N LEU A 74 1.87 19.06 -9.37
CA LEU A 74 3.09 18.24 -9.52
C LEU A 74 4.22 18.60 -8.53
N MET A 75 3.94 19.38 -7.49
CA MET A 75 4.90 19.71 -6.45
C MET A 75 5.00 18.55 -5.45
N ASN A 76 6.18 18.24 -4.94
CA ASN A 76 6.39 17.05 -4.09
C ASN A 76 5.92 17.24 -2.63
N GLY A 77 5.48 18.42 -2.24
CA GLY A 77 5.01 18.68 -0.88
C GLY A 77 3.54 18.29 -0.69
N VAL A 78 3.26 17.49 0.33
CA VAL A 78 1.89 17.11 0.73
C VAL A 78 1.56 17.72 2.08
N THR A 79 0.36 18.30 2.21
CA THR A 79 -0.05 19.01 3.42
C THR A 79 -1.00 18.17 4.27
N PHE A 80 -0.84 18.31 5.58
CA PHE A 80 -1.66 17.64 6.60
C PHE A 80 -2.14 18.69 7.58
N ARG A 81 -3.44 18.68 7.88
CA ARG A 81 -4.03 19.53 8.93
C ARG A 81 -4.11 18.73 10.23
N GLU A 82 -4.03 19.40 11.37
CA GLU A 82 -4.30 18.74 12.65
C GLU A 82 -5.71 18.10 12.67
N PRO A 83 -5.86 16.89 13.26
CA PRO A 83 -4.84 16.08 13.93
C PRO A 83 -4.14 15.05 13.00
N ALA A 84 -4.25 15.16 11.67
CA ALA A 84 -3.75 14.14 10.74
C ALA A 84 -2.21 13.99 10.75
N ASN A 85 -1.48 14.95 11.30
CA ASN A 85 -0.04 14.84 11.53
C ASN A 85 0.34 13.73 12.52
N GLU A 86 -0.56 13.31 13.41
CA GLU A 86 -0.31 12.19 14.34
C GLU A 86 0.00 10.89 13.59
N VAL A 87 -0.63 10.68 12.42
CA VAL A 87 -0.31 9.54 11.53
C VAL A 87 1.12 9.64 11.00
N LEU A 88 1.63 10.85 10.77
CA LEU A 88 3.03 11.04 10.35
C LEU A 88 3.98 10.67 11.47
N ASP A 89 3.66 11.04 12.72
CA ASP A 89 4.43 10.65 13.90
C ASP A 89 4.45 9.13 14.07
N GLU A 90 3.30 8.47 13.98
CA GLU A 90 3.18 7.00 14.06
C GLU A 90 4.00 6.26 12.98
N LEU A 91 4.06 6.83 11.78
CA LEU A 91 4.80 6.25 10.64
C LEU A 91 6.28 6.66 10.62
N GLY A 92 6.70 7.53 11.54
CA GLY A 92 8.05 8.10 11.58
C GLY A 92 8.39 8.86 10.30
N ILE A 93 7.44 9.63 9.77
CA ILE A 93 7.61 10.48 8.59
C ILE A 93 8.03 11.87 9.06
N PRO A 94 9.21 12.38 8.64
CA PRO A 94 9.60 13.75 8.94
C PRO A 94 8.68 14.77 8.24
N TYR A 95 8.24 15.79 8.97
CA TYR A 95 7.45 16.89 8.43
C TYR A 95 7.85 18.24 9.05
N LYS A 96 7.40 19.33 8.44
CA LYS A 96 7.61 20.70 8.91
C LYS A 96 6.28 21.31 9.30
N LYS A 97 6.23 22.03 10.41
CA LYS A 97 5.10 22.93 10.74
C LYS A 97 5.21 24.17 9.85
N MET A 98 4.16 24.42 9.05
CA MET A 98 4.09 25.58 8.16
C MET A 98 3.37 26.73 8.85
N GLU A 99 2.24 26.43 9.49
CA GLU A 99 1.43 27.35 10.29
C GLU A 99 0.82 26.58 11.48
N GLU A 100 0.08 27.27 12.35
CA GLU A 100 -0.71 26.59 13.38
C GLU A 100 -1.73 25.65 12.74
N GLY A 101 -1.72 24.38 13.13
CA GLY A 101 -2.63 23.38 12.55
C GLY A 101 -2.29 22.90 11.13
N LEU A 102 -1.17 23.31 10.53
CA LEU A 102 -0.79 22.96 9.15
C LEU A 102 0.65 22.48 9.03
N TYR A 103 0.83 21.28 8.48
CA TYR A 103 2.11 20.61 8.31
C TYR A 103 2.36 20.21 6.87
N LEU A 104 3.64 20.09 6.51
CA LEU A 104 4.11 19.70 5.18
C LEU A 104 5.11 18.54 5.29
N ALA A 105 4.86 17.47 4.55
CA ALA A 105 5.79 16.35 4.40
C ALA A 105 6.21 16.17 2.94
N ASP A 106 7.30 15.44 2.73
CA ASP A 106 7.70 14.97 1.40
C ASP A 106 6.77 13.83 0.95
N GLY A 107 6.10 14.02 -0.19
CA GLY A 107 5.10 13.10 -0.73
C GLY A 107 5.64 11.69 -0.97
N PRO A 108 6.74 11.52 -1.72
CA PRO A 108 7.32 10.20 -1.95
C PRO A 108 7.72 9.48 -0.66
N HIS A 109 8.33 10.19 0.30
CA HIS A 109 8.68 9.59 1.59
C HIS A 109 7.44 9.18 2.38
N ALA A 110 6.44 10.06 2.49
CA ALA A 110 5.22 9.78 3.23
C ALA A 110 4.42 8.61 2.61
N CYS A 111 4.30 8.60 1.28
CA CYS A 111 3.63 7.54 0.53
C CYS A 111 4.32 6.18 0.71
N ALA A 112 5.64 6.13 0.54
CA ALA A 112 6.41 4.90 0.73
C ALA A 112 6.27 4.34 2.15
N LYS A 113 6.33 5.20 3.16
CA LYS A 113 6.15 4.82 4.58
C LYS A 113 4.76 4.25 4.86
N LEU A 114 3.71 4.84 4.28
CA LEU A 114 2.36 4.32 4.43
C LEU A 114 2.18 2.96 3.75
N ILE A 115 2.75 2.77 2.55
CA ILE A 115 2.74 1.48 1.85
C ILE A 115 3.44 0.41 2.70
N VAL A 116 4.63 0.72 3.23
CA VAL A 116 5.36 -0.19 4.12
C VAL A 116 4.53 -0.55 5.34
N ALA A 117 3.91 0.43 6.00
CA ALA A 117 3.12 0.19 7.19
C ALA A 117 1.89 -0.69 6.94
N ALA A 118 1.21 -0.53 5.79
CA ALA A 118 0.11 -1.41 5.41
C ALA A 118 0.58 -2.86 5.17
N CYS A 119 1.70 -3.04 4.45
CA CYS A 119 2.28 -4.36 4.20
C CYS A 119 2.78 -5.04 5.49
N GLU A 120 3.45 -4.30 6.37
CA GLU A 120 3.95 -4.80 7.66
C GLU A 120 2.81 -5.14 8.64
N ALA A 121 1.68 -4.43 8.56
CA ALA A 121 0.47 -4.79 9.28
C ALA A 121 -0.15 -6.11 8.80
N GLY A 122 0.24 -6.60 7.62
CA GLY A 122 -0.21 -7.88 7.08
C GLY A 122 -1.17 -7.77 5.90
N ALA A 123 -1.50 -6.56 5.44
CA ALA A 123 -2.35 -6.36 4.27
C ALA A 123 -1.69 -7.00 3.02
N LYS A 124 -2.48 -7.76 2.26
CA LYS A 124 -2.06 -8.34 0.99
C LYS A 124 -2.43 -7.41 -0.15
N VAL A 125 -1.67 -7.48 -1.24
CA VAL A 125 -1.84 -6.60 -2.40
C VAL A 125 -1.96 -7.44 -3.65
N LEU A 126 -2.98 -7.13 -4.44
CA LEU A 126 -3.16 -7.60 -5.80
C LEU A 126 -3.27 -6.37 -6.71
N ASN A 127 -2.11 -5.88 -7.15
CA ASN A 127 -1.99 -4.77 -8.08
C ASN A 127 -2.12 -5.25 -9.54
N MET A 128 -2.18 -4.33 -10.52
CA MET A 128 -2.53 -4.66 -11.90
C MET A 128 -3.87 -5.40 -12.05
N THR A 129 -4.78 -5.21 -11.10
CA THR A 129 -6.08 -5.89 -11.07
C THR A 129 -7.18 -4.85 -10.87
N LYS A 130 -8.15 -4.87 -11.76
CA LYS A 130 -9.29 -3.95 -11.72
C LYS A 130 -10.49 -4.68 -11.15
N PHE A 131 -11.15 -4.04 -10.19
CA PHE A 131 -12.47 -4.46 -9.73
C PHE A 131 -13.53 -3.86 -10.67
N ASP A 132 -14.34 -4.71 -11.28
CA ASP A 132 -15.39 -4.27 -12.23
C ASP A 132 -16.80 -4.34 -11.64
N ASP A 133 -17.12 -5.33 -10.80
CA ASP A 133 -18.49 -5.53 -10.30
C ASP A 133 -18.51 -6.32 -8.96
N PRO A 134 -19.38 -5.98 -7.99
CA PRO A 134 -19.60 -6.81 -6.81
C PRO A 134 -20.27 -8.16 -7.10
N VAL A 135 -19.93 -9.15 -6.28
CA VAL A 135 -20.68 -10.41 -6.19
C VAL A 135 -21.86 -10.20 -5.25
N LEU A 136 -23.08 -10.32 -5.78
CA LEU A 136 -24.31 -10.22 -5.00
C LEU A 136 -24.70 -11.59 -4.42
N ARG A 137 -25.34 -11.57 -3.24
CA ARG A 137 -25.97 -12.73 -2.61
C ARG A 137 -27.38 -12.34 -2.18
N GLU A 138 -28.29 -13.31 -2.20
CA GLU A 138 -29.69 -13.16 -1.76
C GLU A 138 -29.83 -13.11 -0.23
#